data_AF-A0A1B8P2J6-F1
#
_entry.id   AF-A0A1B8P2J6-F1
#
_cell.length_a   1.000
_cell.length_b   1.000
_cell.length_c   1.000
_cell.angle_alpha   90.00
_cell.angle_beta   90.00
_cell.angle_gamma   90.00
#
_symmetry.space_group_name_H-M   'P 1'
#
loop_
_entity.id
_entity.type
_entity.pdbx_description
1 polymer ?
#
loop_
_entity_poly.entity_id
_entity_poly.type
_entity_poly.pdbx_seq_one_letter_code
_entity_poly.pdbx_strand_id
1 'polypeptide(L)' 'METLTNILTTIEGVVWGPLMLLLLLGVGLYLQLGLKLLPIRKLGMGFKLLWAVAARPQAMRRKARCRPSTR' A
#
# COMPACT_ATOMS: atom_id res chain seq x y z
N MET A 1 10.01 22.45 -40.65
CA MET A 1 9.53 22.39 -39.25
C MET A 1 8.91 21.04 -38.87
N GLU A 2 8.95 20.03 -39.75
CA GLU A 2 8.27 18.73 -39.53
C GLU A 2 9.20 17.61 -39.05
N THR A 3 10.51 17.74 -39.25
CA THR A 3 11.49 16.71 -38.86
C THR A 3 11.72 16.69 -37.35
N LEU A 4 11.75 17.86 -36.71
CA LEU A 4 11.93 17.97 -35.27
C LEU A 4 10.73 17.38 -34.50
N THR A 5 9.50 17.63 -34.97
CA THR A 5 8.29 17.06 -34.37
C THR A 5 8.18 15.55 -34.59
N ASN A 6 8.61 15.02 -35.74
CA ASN A 6 8.64 13.58 -35.98
C ASN A 6 9.66 12.84 -35.08
N ILE A 7 10.80 13.46 -34.81
CA ILE A 7 11.79 12.91 -33.88
C ILE A 7 11.25 12.93 -32.44
N LEU A 8 10.65 14.05 -32.02
CA LEU A 8 10.08 14.18 -30.68
C LEU A 8 8.91 13.21 -30.46
N THR A 9 7.99 13.05 -31.41
CA THR A 9 6.86 12.11 -31.30
C THR A 9 7.32 10.65 -31.23
N THR A 10 8.39 10.29 -31.94
CA THR A 10 8.97 8.93 -31.88
C THR A 10 9.62 8.67 -30.52
N ILE A 11 10.35 9.64 -29.99
CA ILE A 11 10.98 9.56 -28.66
C ILE A 11 9.92 9.52 -27.56
N GLU A 12 8.91 10.37 -27.65
CA GLU A 12 7.81 10.40 -26.70
C GLU A 12 7.02 9.08 -26.70
N GLY A 13 6.75 8.48 -27.86
CA GLY A 13 6.07 7.18 -27.91
C GLY A 13 6.79 6.07 -27.11
N VAL A 14 8.13 6.05 -27.16
CA VAL A 14 8.95 5.05 -26.44
C VAL A 14 9.14 5.41 -24.96
N VAL A 15 9.37 6.69 -24.65
CA VAL A 15 9.61 7.18 -23.28
C VAL A 15 8.34 7.14 -22.42
N TRP A 16 7.16 7.30 -23.01
CA TRP A 16 5.92 7.32 -22.25
C TRP A 16 5.25 5.94 -22.19
N GLY A 17 5.47 5.08 -23.19
CA GLY A 17 4.90 3.73 -23.21
C GLY A 17 5.72 2.73 -22.39
N PRO A 18 6.68 2.01 -23.02
CA PRO A 18 7.42 0.95 -22.36
C PRO A 18 8.30 1.44 -21.20
N LEU A 19 8.85 2.65 -21.27
CA LEU A 19 9.75 3.15 -20.23
C LEU A 19 9.02 3.41 -18.90
N MET A 20 7.83 4.04 -18.93
CA MET A 20 7.03 4.26 -17.71
C MET A 20 6.56 2.93 -17.10
N LEU A 21 6.14 1.98 -17.94
CA LEU A 21 5.69 0.67 -17.48
C LEU A 21 6.83 -0.10 -16.80
N LEU A 22 8.02 -0.10 -17.41
CA LEU A 22 9.21 -0.77 -16.86
C LEU A 22 9.70 -0.07 -15.57
N LEU A 23 9.69 1.27 -15.53
CA LEU A 23 10.06 2.02 -14.33
C LEU A 23 9.10 1.75 -13.18
N LEU A 24 7.79 1.79 -13.42
CA LEU A 24 6.80 1.60 -12.37
C LEU A 24 6.80 0.14 -11.87
N LEU A 25 6.89 -0.82 -12.78
CA LEU A 25 7.00 -2.24 -12.43
C LEU A 25 8.32 -2.54 -11.73
N GLY A 26 9.43 -1.98 -12.23
CA GLY A 26 10.76 -2.12 -11.66
C GLY A 26 10.87 -1.51 -10.26
N VAL A 27 10.43 -0.26 -10.08
CA VAL A 27 10.41 0.42 -8.76
C VAL A 27 9.43 -0.26 -7.81
N GLY A 28 8.26 -0.66 -8.31
CA GLY A 28 7.26 -1.39 -7.53
C GLY A 28 7.79 -2.71 -6.99
N LEU A 29 8.49 -3.50 -7.82
CA LEU A 29 9.14 -4.73 -7.39
C LEU A 29 10.35 -4.45 -6.50
N TYR A 30 11.18 -3.47 -6.85
CA TYR A 30 12.38 -3.09 -6.09
C TYR A 30 12.03 -2.72 -4.64
N LEU A 31 10.98 -1.91 -4.42
CA LEU A 31 10.50 -1.59 -3.08
C LEU A 31 9.85 -2.78 -2.38
N GLN A 32 9.07 -3.61 -3.10
CA GLN A 32 8.44 -4.80 -2.50
C GLN A 32 9.46 -5.83 -2.02
N LEU A 33 10.54 -6.05 -2.79
CA LEU A 33 11.65 -6.91 -2.40
C LEU A 33 12.53 -6.26 -1.31
N GLY A 34 12.85 -4.97 -1.44
CA GLY A 34 13.68 -4.24 -0.48
C GLY A 34 13.05 -4.11 0.92
N LEU A 35 11.72 -3.97 0.98
CA LEU A 35 10.98 -3.84 2.24
C LEU A 35 10.58 -5.20 2.86
N LYS A 36 11.12 -6.30 2.31
CA LYS A 36 11.15 -7.61 2.97
C LYS A 36 9.75 -8.17 3.30
N LEU A 37 8.80 -8.08 2.36
CA LEU A 37 7.44 -8.64 2.51
C LEU A 37 6.67 -8.17 3.77
N LEU A 38 7.13 -7.09 4.43
CA LEU A 38 6.44 -6.50 5.57
C LEU A 38 4.97 -6.12 5.25
N PRO A 39 4.63 -5.54 4.08
CA PRO A 39 3.25 -5.24 3.72
C PRO A 39 2.38 -6.51 3.63
N ILE A 40 2.88 -7.56 2.98
CA ILE A 40 2.16 -8.83 2.79
C ILE A 40 1.91 -9.53 4.13
N ARG A 41 2.91 -9.57 5.04
CA ARG A 41 2.75 -10.15 6.37
C ARG A 41 1.80 -9.32 7.26
N LYS A 42 1.79 -7.99 7.11
CA LYS A 42 0.92 -7.08 7.88
C LYS A 42 -0.53 -7.08 7.39
N LEU A 43 -0.77 -7.24 6.08
CA LEU A 43 -2.11 -7.40 5.50
C LEU A 43 -2.84 -8.62 6.07
N GLY A 44 -2.18 -9.79 6.14
CA GLY A 44 -2.78 -11.00 6.73
C GLY A 44 -3.15 -10.84 8.22
N MET A 45 -2.34 -10.11 9.00
CA MET A 45 -2.67 -9.77 10.39
C MET A 45 -3.86 -8.80 10.47
N GLY A 46 -3.96 -7.83 9.56
CA GLY A 46 -5.10 -6.91 9.46
C GLY A 46 -6.42 -7.64 9.19
N PHE A 47 -6.44 -8.60 8.26
CA PHE A 47 -7.61 -9.45 8.03
C PHE A 47 -7.98 -10.31 9.23
N LYS A 48 -6.98 -10.87 9.94
CA LYS A 48 -7.21 -11.61 11.18
C LYS A 48 -7.83 -10.74 12.27
N LEU A 49 -7.45 -9.46 12.35
CA LEU A 49 -8.05 -8.49 13.26
C LEU A 49 -9.46 -8.10 12.84
N LEU A 50 -9.74 -7.93 11.54
CA LEU A 50 -11.07 -7.64 11.00
C LEU A 50 -12.06 -8.78 11.28
N TRP A 51 -11.64 -10.02 11.06
CA TRP A 51 -12.42 -11.20 11.44
C TRP A 51 -12.51 -11.40 12.96
N ALA A 52 -11.45 -11.10 13.72
CA ALA A 52 -11.50 -11.14 15.18
C ALA A 52 -12.38 -10.03 15.76
N VAL A 53 -12.51 -8.86 15.13
CA VAL A 53 -13.45 -7.80 15.53
C VAL A 53 -14.88 -8.20 15.19
N ALA A 54 -15.09 -8.87 14.04
CA ALA A 54 -16.39 -9.43 13.69
C ALA A 54 -16.83 -10.53 14.69
N ALA A 55 -15.89 -11.23 15.32
CA ALA A 55 -16.15 -12.29 16.31
C ALA A 55 -15.91 -11.89 17.78
N ARG A 56 -15.48 -10.66 18.09
CA ARG A 56 -15.24 -10.22 19.48
C ARG A 56 -16.46 -9.48 20.02
N PRO A 57 -17.16 -10.02 21.03
CA PRO A 57 -18.05 -9.20 21.83
C PRO A 57 -17.19 -8.15 22.55
N GLN A 58 -17.46 -6.85 22.34
CA GLN A 58 -16.83 -5.71 22.99
C GLN A 58 -17.12 -5.62 24.51
N ALA A 59 -17.39 -6.74 25.16
CA ALA A 59 -17.95 -6.82 26.51
C ALA A 59 -16.99 -6.37 27.63
N MET A 60 -15.71 -6.14 27.35
CA MET A 60 -14.72 -5.71 28.37
C MET A 60 -14.20 -4.28 28.20
N ARG A 61 -14.83 -3.45 27.35
CA ARG A 61 -14.55 -2.00 27.27
C ARG A 61 -15.39 -1.17 28.26
N ARG A 62 -16.25 -1.82 29.05
CA ARG A 62 -17.09 -1.16 30.07
C ARG A 62 -16.55 -1.20 31.50
N LYS A 63 -15.57 -2.04 31.85
CA LYS A 63 -15.12 -2.17 33.25
C LYS A 63 -13.98 -1.23 33.70
N ALA A 64 -13.29 -0.56 32.78
CA ALA A 64 -12.23 0.40 33.15
C ALA A 64 -12.75 1.83 33.42
N ARG A 65 -14.01 2.14 33.09
CA ARG A 65 -14.69 3.40 33.47
C ARG A 65 -15.45 3.29 34.81
N CYS A 66 -15.14 2.26 35.60
CA CYS A 66 -15.57 2.18 37.00
C CYS A 66 -14.32 2.08 37.87
N ARG A 67 -13.42 3.06 37.76
CA ARG A 67 -12.52 3.38 38.87
C ARG A 67 -13.28 4.41 39.70
N PRO A 68 -13.82 4.03 40.86
CA PRO A 68 -14.54 4.97 41.69
C PRO A 68 -13.53 6.00 42.20
N SER A 69 -13.84 7.26 41.97
CA SER A 69 -13.30 8.37 42.74
C SER A 69 -13.72 8.14 44.20
N THR A 70 -12.88 7.45 44.97
CA THR A 70 -13.11 7.23 46.40
C THR A 70 -11.78 7.11 47.14
N ARG A 71 -11.05 8.23 47.14
CA ARG A 71 -10.35 8.90 48.25
C ARG A 71 -9.28 9.80 47.67
#